data_AF-A0A5E4UP92-F1
#
_entry.id   AF-A0A5E4UP92-F1
#
_cell.length_a   1.000
_cell.length_b   1.000
_cell.length_c   1.000
_cell.angle_alpha   90.00
_cell.angle_beta   90.00
_cell.angle_gamma   90.00
#
_symmetry.space_group_name_H-M   'P 1'
#
loop_
_entity.id
_entity.type
_entity.pdbx_description
1 polymer ?
#
loop_
_entity_poly.entity_id
_entity_poly.type
_entity_poly.pdbx_seq_one_letter_code
_entity_poly.pdbx_strand_id
1 'polypeptide(L)' 'MFTCRTCGELSDFPDVTPEINDLGFYFDCPDCGARNKLVNVATAGETAALVQLSDE' A
#
# COMPACT_ATOMS: atom_id res chain seq x y z
N MET A 1 1.95 2.66 5.76
CA MET A 1 1.36 3.90 5.28
C MET A 1 1.31 3.86 3.77
N PHE A 2 0.14 4.13 3.21
CA PHE A 2 -0.09 4.23 1.78
C PHE A 2 -0.44 5.67 1.44
N THR A 3 0.15 6.18 0.35
CA THR A 3 -0.11 7.55 -0.10
C THR A 3 -0.92 7.50 -1.37
N CYS A 4 -2.05 8.21 -1.40
CA CYS A 4 -2.84 8.36 -2.60
C CYS A 4 -2.12 9.29 -3.58
N ARG A 5 -1.83 8.82 -4.79
CA ARG A 5 -1.18 9.65 -5.84
C ARG A 5 -2.08 10.74 -6.40
N THR A 6 -3.39 10.65 -6.16
CA THR A 6 -4.40 11.56 -6.72
C THR A 6 -4.66 12.74 -5.78
N CYS A 7 -4.97 12.49 -4.51
CA CYS A 7 -5.25 13.55 -3.53
C CYS A 7 -4.08 13.83 -2.57
N GLY A 8 -3.06 12.97 -2.53
CA GLY A 8 -1.92 13.11 -1.62
C GLY A 8 -2.17 12.60 -0.19
N GLU A 9 -3.37 12.12 0.11
CA GLU A 9 -3.74 11.68 1.45
C GLU A 9 -2.93 10.45 1.89
N LEU A 10 -2.58 10.44 3.17
CA LEU A 10 -1.83 9.36 3.83
C LEU A 10 -2.80 8.49 4.61
N SER A 11 -2.93 7.23 4.21
CA SER A 11 -3.76 6.25 4.89
C SER A 11 -2.89 5.22 5.61
N ASP A 12 -3.31 4.83 6.81
CA ASP A 12 -2.66 3.74 7.54
C ASP A 12 -3.10 2.39 6.99
N PHE A 13 -2.27 1.36 7.22
CA PHE A 13 -2.55 0.00 6.75
C PHE A 13 -3.94 -0.55 7.14
N PRO A 14 -4.47 -0.37 8.36
CA PRO A 14 -5.80 -0.86 8.73
C PRO A 14 -6.95 -0.16 8.00
N ASP A 15 -6.74 1.06 7.48
CA ASP A 15 -7.81 1.87 6.89
C ASP A 15 -8.01 1.59 5.40
N VAL A 16 -7.15 0.77 4.78
CA VAL A 16 -7.25 0.40 3.38
C VAL A 16 -7.13 -1.09 3.19
N THR A 17 -7.98 -1.64 2.30
CA THR A 17 -7.93 -3.03 1.90
C THR A 17 -7.18 -3.14 0.57
N PRO A 18 -5.93 -3.63 0.55
CA PRO A 18 -5.22 -3.83 -0.70
C PRO A 18 -5.79 -5.03 -1.47
N GLU A 19 -5.94 -4.85 -2.78
CA GLU A 19 -6.39 -5.88 -3.73
C GLU A 19 -5.21 -6.38 -4.59
N ILE A 20 -5.26 -7.65 -4.96
CA ILE A 20 -4.29 -8.30 -5.85
C ILE A 20 -5.05 -8.87 -7.04
N ASN A 21 -4.65 -8.50 -8.26
CA ASN A 21 -5.20 -9.06 -9.50
C ASN A 21 -4.12 -9.16 -10.58
N ASP A 22 -4.53 -9.54 -11.80
CA ASP A 22 -3.63 -9.74 -12.95
C ASP A 22 -2.82 -8.48 -13.34
N LEU A 23 -3.23 -7.29 -12.89
CA LEU A 23 -2.55 -6.02 -13.16
C LEU A 23 -1.52 -5.66 -12.06
N GLY A 24 -1.56 -6.35 -10.91
CA GLY A 24 -0.67 -6.17 -9.76
C GLY A 24 -1.42 -5.89 -8.44
N PHE A 25 -0.75 -5.14 -7.56
CA PHE A 25 -1.21 -4.79 -6.22
C PHE A 25 -1.76 -3.36 -6.20
N TYR A 26 -2.94 -3.16 -5.62
CA TYR A 26 -3.64 -1.87 -5.61
C TYR A 26 -4.34 -1.61 -4.27
N PHE A 27 -4.71 -0.36 -4.01
CA PHE A 27 -5.71 0.00 -3.01
C PHE A 27 -6.58 1.14 -3.54
N ASP A 28 -7.83 1.20 -3.10
CA ASP A 28 -8.71 2.33 -3.37
C ASP A 28 -8.62 3.32 -2.20
N CYS A 29 -8.43 4.61 -2.51
CA CYS A 29 -8.28 5.66 -1.50
C CYS A 29 -9.63 5.94 -0.81
N PRO A 30 -9.70 5.92 0.53
CA PRO A 30 -10.97 6.10 1.25
C PRO A 30 -11.54 7.52 1.08
N ASP A 31 -10.69 8.53 0.90
CA ASP A 31 -11.11 9.93 0.78
C ASP A 31 -11.62 10.32 -0.61
N CYS A 32 -10.92 9.89 -1.66
CA CYS A 32 -11.23 10.32 -3.03
C CYS A 32 -11.72 9.19 -3.96
N GLY A 33 -11.73 7.94 -3.49
CA GLY A 33 -12.14 6.77 -4.26
C GLY A 33 -11.19 6.40 -5.42
N ALA A 34 -10.06 7.08 -5.56
CA ALA A 34 -9.11 6.80 -6.63
C ALA A 34 -8.37 5.48 -6.39
N ARG A 35 -8.19 4.70 -7.45
CA ARG A 35 -7.37 3.49 -7.44
C ARG A 35 -5.88 3.82 -7.54
N ASN A 36 -5.12 3.31 -6.58
CA ASN A 36 -3.68 3.54 -6.45
C ASN A 36 -2.91 2.23 -6.60
N LYS A 37 -1.92 2.20 -7.49
CA LYS A 37 -1.02 1.05 -7.62
C LYS A 37 0.00 1.08 -6.49
N LEU A 38 0.17 -0.04 -5.81
CA LEU A 38 1.22 -0.21 -4.82
C LEU A 38 2.56 -0.34 -5.53
N VAL A 39 3.45 0.62 -5.27
CA VAL A 39 4.83 0.62 -5.75
C VAL A 39 5.74 0.47 -4.53
N ASN A 40 6.71 -0.43 -4.62
CA ASN A 40 7.72 -0.54 -3.59
C ASN A 40 8.61 0.71 -3.68
N VAL A 41 8.60 1.53 -2.63
CA VAL A 41 9.42 2.75 -2.53
C VAL A 41 10.78 2.50 -1.90
N ALA A 42 11.07 1.27 -1.45
CA ALA A 42 12.38 0.92 -0.94
C ALA A 42 13.44 1.00 -2.05
N THR A 43 14.59 1.59 -1.72
CA THR A 43 15.73 1.65 -2.62
C THR A 43 16.28 0.23 -2.83
N ALA A 44 16.70 -0.12 -4.04
CA ALA A 44 17.24 -1.46 -4.31
C ALA A 44 18.44 -1.75 -3.41
N GLY A 45 18.31 -2.75 -2.52
CA GLY A 45 19.33 -3.10 -1.52
C GLY A 45 18.97 -2.72 -0.08
N GLU A 46 17.98 -1.84 0.13
CA GLU A 46 17.31 -1.69 1.42
C GLU A 46 16.26 -2.79 1.53
N THR A 47 16.65 -3.94 2.07
CA THR A 47 15.68 -4.92 2.55
C THR A 47 14.93 -4.29 3.71
N ALA A 48 13.77 -3.69 3.45
CA ALA A 48 12.77 -3.51 4.48
C ALA A 48 12.51 -4.91 5.05
N ALA A 49 12.98 -5.16 6.27
CA ALA A 49 12.71 -6.42 6.94
C ALA A 49 11.19 -6.50 7.10
N LEU A 50 10.54 -7.29 6.26
CA LEU A 50 9.16 -7.65 6.45
C LEU A 50 9.13 -8.53 7.69
N VAL A 51 8.94 -7.91 8.86
CA VAL A 51 8.74 -8.63 10.11
C VAL A 51 7.39 -9.30 9.98
N GLN A 52 7.41 -10.60 9.66
CA GLN A 52 6.22 -11.42 9.73
C GLN A 52 5.94 -11.62 11.22
N LEU A 53 4.93 -10.92 11.73
CA LEU A 53 4.44 -11.14 13.09
C LEU A 53 4.00 -12.60 13.17
N SER A 54 4.57 -13.35 14.12
CA SER A 54 4.16 -14.72 14.40
C SER A 54 2.71 -14.71 14.88
N ASP A 55 1.89 -15.61 14.34
CA ASP A 55 0.58 -15.95 14.91
C ASP A 55 0.80 -16.54 16.32
N GLU A 56 0.52 -15.75 17.35
CA GLU A 56 0.26 -16.22 18.73
C GLU A 56 -1.22 -16.10 19.05
#